data_AF-A0A7Y2AM46-F1
#
_entry.id   AF-A0A7Y2AM46-F1
#
_cell.length_a   1.000
_cell.length_b   1.000
_cell.length_c   1.000
_cell.angle_alpha   90.00
_cell.angle_beta   90.00
_cell.angle_gamma   90.00
#
_symmetry.space_group_name_H-M   'P 1'
#
loop_
_entity.id
_entity.type
_entity.pdbx_description
1 polymer ?
#
loop_
_entity_poly.entity_id
_entity_poly.type
_entity_poly.pdbx_seq_one_letter_code
_entity_poly.pdbx_strand_id
1 'polypeptide(L)'
;MSEHETEKKIHGVTAEFTSVDTLLAACRRVRDAGYTKTDAFAPFAVHGIDKALGIKPTVLPWIALGGGLTGVTIALVMQIWMNSINYPYIISGKPFISLPAFMPVAFELTILLASFGAFFGMWALNGLPKFSNPMFTDPRFDRATDDTFFLYVDSKDERFDQAGVEQLFAQCGGEHINTVVEDDSPTKIPRFLLIGWAMSVAVSIIPLLIVAKMRVTNSPKPRFHIFFDMDFSPARDAQQTTSIFADNRAMRPDVPGTIARGQMQGDLSFNTGIEKLGRTAGSSDTRLVAAYPGPAEDTEATPGDSDVVSQPKSVMDTTDWLKENPMPVNAALLAKGQEQFGIYCSVCHGLNGGGNGLINQRAQKLMQSTWIPPSSLHQDILYSDKYPDGKLFSTITNGIRKMPGYASQIKAKDRWAIVAYVRALQKSQSATIDLVPAGQRKQIEAEQAEVEKRLKDEADAAKKQEEEAAKKKQEEEAAKNDEASDNEDPAT
;
A
#
# COMPACT_ATOMS: atom_id res chain seq x y z
N MET A 1 67.71 16.81 37.91
CA MET A 1 68.36 16.27 36.70
C MET A 1 68.55 14.78 36.92
N SER A 2 67.66 13.97 36.33
CA SER A 2 67.86 12.53 36.15
C SER A 2 67.46 12.25 34.72
N GLU A 3 68.46 12.10 33.87
CA GLU A 3 68.30 11.62 32.50
C GLU A 3 67.82 10.17 32.58
N HIS A 4 66.50 9.98 32.49
CA HIS A 4 65.96 8.73 31.98
C HIS A 4 65.87 8.90 30.47
N GLU A 5 66.95 8.56 29.77
CA GLU A 5 66.82 8.11 28.37
C GLU A 5 66.01 6.82 28.40
N THR A 6 64.68 6.97 28.40
CA THR A 6 63.77 5.85 28.15
C THR A 6 63.97 5.47 26.69
N GLU A 7 64.73 4.41 26.44
CA GLU A 7 64.99 3.85 25.12
C GLU A 7 63.64 3.65 24.40
N LYS A 8 63.34 4.53 23.44
CA LYS A 8 62.04 4.52 22.76
C LYS A 8 61.97 3.31 21.86
N LYS A 9 60.91 2.53 22.00
CA LYS A 9 60.70 1.31 21.22
C LYS A 9 60.56 1.63 19.74
N ILE A 10 61.28 0.88 18.91
CA ILE A 10 61.27 1.04 17.45
C ILE A 10 59.96 0.53 16.87
N HIS A 11 59.26 1.40 16.15
CA HIS A 11 58.04 1.07 15.42
C HIS A 11 58.34 0.60 13.99
N GLY A 12 59.42 1.07 13.36
CA GLY A 12 59.88 0.60 12.05
C GLY A 12 60.96 1.48 11.45
N VAL A 13 61.24 1.31 10.16
CA VAL A 13 62.17 2.16 9.40
C VAL A 13 61.44 2.75 8.20
N THR A 14 61.68 4.02 7.89
CA THR A 14 61.13 4.73 6.74
C THR A 14 62.24 5.30 5.86
N ALA A 15 61.99 5.40 4.55
CA ALA A 15 62.89 6.05 3.60
C ALA A 15 62.14 7.04 2.70
N GLU A 16 62.71 8.23 2.52
CA GLU A 16 62.24 9.29 1.63
C GLU A 16 62.73 9.07 0.20
N PHE A 17 61.85 9.30 -0.78
CA PHE A 17 62.10 9.27 -2.21
C PHE A 17 61.54 10.53 -2.87
N THR A 18 62.23 11.03 -3.88
CA THR A 18 61.87 12.24 -4.64
C THR A 18 61.10 11.94 -5.93
N SER A 19 60.96 10.68 -6.33
CA SER A 19 60.25 10.29 -7.55
C SER A 19 59.39 9.04 -7.37
N VAL A 20 58.31 8.97 -8.16
CA VAL A 20 57.42 7.79 -8.22
C VAL A 20 58.16 6.54 -8.70
N ASP A 21 59.05 6.69 -9.68
CA ASP A 21 59.77 5.56 -10.27
C ASP A 21 60.74 4.91 -9.29
N THR A 22 61.49 5.72 -8.52
CA THR A 22 62.38 5.23 -7.47
C THR A 22 61.62 4.56 -6.34
N LEU A 23 60.48 5.13 -5.93
CA LEU A 23 59.57 4.51 -4.96
C LEU A 23 59.07 3.14 -5.46
N LEU A 24 58.56 3.05 -6.68
CA LEU A 24 58.02 1.80 -7.23
C LEU A 24 59.11 0.72 -7.38
N ALA A 25 60.32 1.10 -7.78
CA ALA A 25 61.46 0.19 -7.83
C ALA A 25 61.85 -0.32 -6.43
N ALA A 26 61.85 0.56 -5.43
CA ALA A 26 62.10 0.21 -4.03
C ALA A 26 61.00 -0.73 -3.49
N CYS A 27 59.73 -0.43 -3.74
CA CYS A 27 58.60 -1.28 -3.34
C CYS A 27 58.74 -2.71 -3.87
N ARG A 28 59.10 -2.87 -5.16
CA ARG A 28 59.33 -4.19 -5.78
C ARG A 28 60.46 -4.94 -5.09
N ARG A 29 61.58 -4.26 -4.82
CA ARG A 29 62.73 -4.87 -4.13
C ARG A 29 62.40 -5.29 -2.69
N VAL A 30 61.66 -4.46 -1.96
CA VAL A 30 61.21 -4.78 -0.60
C VAL A 30 60.26 -5.99 -0.60
N ARG A 31 59.30 -6.02 -1.53
CA ARG A 31 58.43 -7.19 -1.73
C ARG A 31 59.22 -8.44 -2.09
N ASP A 32 60.18 -8.33 -3.03
CA ASP A 32 61.00 -9.46 -3.49
C ASP A 32 61.97 -9.95 -2.40
N ALA A 33 62.37 -9.09 -1.46
CA ALA A 33 63.09 -9.45 -0.24
C ALA A 33 62.21 -10.18 0.80
N GLY A 34 60.89 -10.21 0.58
CA GLY A 34 59.91 -10.98 1.35
C GLY A 34 59.36 -10.27 2.58
N TYR A 35 59.49 -8.95 2.68
CA TYR A 35 58.79 -8.17 3.70
C TYR A 35 57.30 -8.10 3.37
N THR A 36 56.45 -8.19 4.40
CA THR A 36 55.00 -8.32 4.27
C THR A 36 54.22 -7.22 5.00
N LYS A 37 54.79 -6.64 6.06
CA LYS A 37 54.21 -5.52 6.82
C LYS A 37 54.88 -4.22 6.39
N THR A 38 54.51 -3.78 5.20
CA THR A 38 55.08 -2.60 4.54
C THR A 38 53.98 -1.65 4.14
N ASP A 39 54.28 -0.35 4.14
CA ASP A 39 53.36 0.68 3.69
C ASP A 39 54.11 1.71 2.83
N ALA A 40 53.40 2.40 1.94
CA ALA A 40 53.97 3.48 1.15
C ALA A 40 53.05 4.71 1.17
N PHE A 41 53.65 5.86 1.44
CA PHE A 41 52.95 7.13 1.56
C PHE A 41 53.31 8.00 0.35
N ALA A 42 52.27 8.53 -0.31
CA ALA A 42 52.40 9.38 -1.47
C ALA A 42 51.33 10.49 -1.40
N PRO A 43 51.63 11.70 -1.92
CA PRO A 43 50.68 12.82 -1.90
C PRO A 43 49.49 12.62 -2.83
N PHE A 44 49.59 11.67 -3.76
CA PHE A 44 48.53 11.31 -4.71
C PHE A 44 48.53 9.80 -4.99
N ALA A 45 47.47 9.32 -5.64
CA ALA A 45 47.34 7.91 -6.00
C ALA A 45 48.37 7.50 -7.07
N VAL A 46 49.33 6.66 -6.68
CA VAL A 46 50.33 6.08 -7.59
C VAL A 46 49.81 4.78 -8.19
N HIS A 47 49.65 4.73 -9.51
CA HIS A 47 49.20 3.52 -10.20
C HIS A 47 50.23 2.38 -10.10
N GLY A 48 49.78 1.20 -9.67
CA GLY A 48 50.62 0.00 -9.60
C GLY A 48 51.45 -0.15 -8.32
N ILE A 49 51.32 0.77 -7.37
CA ILE A 49 51.98 0.68 -6.06
C ILE A 49 51.50 -0.53 -5.25
N ASP A 50 50.22 -0.87 -5.38
CA ASP A 50 49.58 -2.07 -4.84
C ASP A 50 50.27 -3.35 -5.31
N LYS A 51 50.50 -3.49 -6.62
CA LYS A 51 51.21 -4.62 -7.21
C LYS A 51 52.70 -4.61 -6.86
N ALA A 52 53.31 -3.42 -6.76
CA ALA A 52 54.71 -3.26 -6.39
C ALA A 52 54.98 -3.74 -4.97
N LEU A 53 54.10 -3.41 -4.01
CA LEU A 53 54.16 -3.87 -2.62
C LEU A 53 53.58 -5.28 -2.41
N GLY A 54 52.83 -5.82 -3.38
CA GLY A 54 52.17 -7.12 -3.24
C GLY A 54 50.93 -7.08 -2.35
N ILE A 55 50.25 -5.94 -2.29
CA ILE A 55 49.00 -5.76 -1.53
C ILE A 55 47.89 -6.61 -2.16
N LYS A 56 47.17 -7.34 -1.31
CA LYS A 56 46.03 -8.16 -1.75
C LYS A 56 44.83 -7.26 -2.10
N PRO A 57 43.96 -7.68 -3.04
CA PRO A 57 42.73 -6.94 -3.33
C PRO A 57 41.89 -6.71 -2.07
N THR A 58 41.37 -5.50 -1.91
CA THR A 58 40.53 -5.14 -0.77
C THR A 58 39.20 -5.90 -0.78
N VAL A 59 38.70 -6.24 0.42
CA VAL A 59 37.38 -6.86 0.61
C VAL A 59 36.23 -5.83 0.57
N LEU A 60 36.55 -4.53 0.48
CA LEU A 60 35.58 -3.45 0.52
C LEU A 60 34.43 -3.57 -0.50
N PRO A 61 34.66 -3.98 -1.78
CA PRO A 61 33.58 -4.17 -2.73
C PRO A 61 32.56 -5.22 -2.28
N TRP A 62 33.00 -6.25 -1.56
CA TRP A 62 32.11 -7.29 -1.02
C TRP A 62 31.26 -6.76 0.14
N ILE A 63 31.82 -5.88 0.97
CA ILE A 63 31.08 -5.18 2.03
C ILE A 63 30.00 -4.29 1.41
N ALA A 64 30.36 -3.52 0.38
CA ALA A 64 29.41 -2.66 -0.34
C ALA A 64 28.31 -3.49 -1.03
N LEU A 65 28.66 -4.61 -1.66
CA LEU A 65 27.69 -5.54 -2.25
C LEU A 65 26.73 -6.09 -1.19
N GLY A 66 27.25 -6.51 -0.04
CA GLY A 66 26.44 -6.97 1.10
C GLY A 66 25.48 -5.90 1.60
N GLY A 67 25.95 -4.65 1.70
CA GLY A 67 25.11 -3.49 2.04
C GLY A 67 23.99 -3.27 1.02
N GLY A 68 24.31 -3.31 -0.27
CA GLY A 68 23.34 -3.15 -1.36
C GLY A 68 22.28 -4.27 -1.37
N LEU A 69 22.70 -5.54 -1.27
CA LEU A 69 21.79 -6.69 -1.20
C LEU A 69 20.86 -6.62 0.03
N THR A 70 21.39 -6.15 1.15
CA THR A 70 20.60 -5.89 2.36
C THR A 70 19.59 -4.78 2.11
N GLY A 71 19.98 -3.69 1.43
CA GLY A 71 19.11 -2.56 1.09
C GLY A 71 17.93 -2.95 0.21
N VAL A 72 18.17 -3.64 -0.91
CA VAL A 72 17.08 -4.11 -1.78
C VAL A 72 16.15 -5.08 -1.04
N THR A 73 16.70 -5.98 -0.23
CA THR A 73 15.91 -6.96 0.52
C THR A 73 15.01 -6.28 1.55
N ILE A 74 15.57 -5.38 2.36
CA ILE A 74 14.81 -4.61 3.35
C ILE A 74 13.70 -3.81 2.67
N ALA A 75 14.01 -3.11 1.57
CA ALA A 75 13.04 -2.27 0.89
C ALA A 75 11.88 -3.09 0.30
N LEU A 76 12.16 -4.22 -0.34
CA LEU A 76 11.12 -5.07 -0.92
C LEU A 76 10.30 -5.76 0.17
N VAL A 77 10.94 -6.32 1.20
CA VAL A 77 10.25 -6.97 2.32
C VAL A 77 9.36 -5.96 3.05
N MET A 78 9.87 -4.78 3.36
CA MET A 78 9.11 -3.71 4.00
C MET A 78 7.90 -3.31 3.15
N GLN A 79 8.09 -3.01 1.86
CA GLN A 79 7.00 -2.55 1.01
C GLN A 79 5.95 -3.63 0.77
N ILE A 80 6.36 -4.88 0.54
CA ILE A 80 5.45 -6.02 0.38
C ILE A 80 4.67 -6.25 1.67
N TRP A 81 5.35 -6.28 2.82
CA TRP A 81 4.69 -6.49 4.11
C TRP A 81 3.66 -5.39 4.40
N MET A 82 4.03 -4.12 4.22
CA MET A 82 3.13 -2.99 4.47
C MET A 82 1.92 -2.99 3.53
N ASN A 83 2.13 -3.17 2.21
CA ASN A 83 1.07 -3.01 1.20
C ASN A 83 0.23 -4.26 0.96
N SER A 84 0.72 -5.47 1.28
CA SER A 84 0.01 -6.72 0.97
C SER A 84 -0.38 -7.55 2.18
N ILE A 85 0.26 -7.35 3.35
CA ILE A 85 0.02 -8.16 4.55
C ILE A 85 -0.58 -7.33 5.67
N ASN A 86 0.11 -6.27 6.12
CA ASN A 86 -0.29 -5.49 7.28
C ASN A 86 -1.55 -4.63 7.01
N TYR A 87 -1.51 -3.80 5.97
CA TYR A 87 -2.63 -2.93 5.65
C TYR A 87 -2.89 -2.86 4.13
N PRO A 88 -3.54 -3.90 3.57
CA PRO A 88 -3.84 -3.94 2.14
C PRO A 88 -4.78 -2.82 1.74
N TYR A 89 -4.30 -1.88 0.94
CA TYR A 89 -5.07 -0.73 0.49
C TYR A 89 -5.02 -0.58 -1.04
N ILE A 90 -6.19 -0.46 -1.67
CA ILE A 90 -6.30 -0.37 -3.13
C ILE A 90 -6.06 1.09 -3.53
N ILE A 91 -4.84 1.39 -3.99
CA ILE A 91 -4.45 2.72 -4.47
C ILE A 91 -4.51 2.73 -5.99
N SER A 92 -5.41 3.52 -6.57
CA SER A 92 -5.51 3.70 -8.03
C SER A 92 -5.70 2.38 -8.80
N GLY A 93 -6.33 1.38 -8.17
CA GLY A 93 -6.60 0.06 -8.78
C GLY A 93 -5.36 -0.81 -9.03
N LYS A 94 -4.18 -0.43 -8.50
CA LYS A 94 -2.95 -1.20 -8.64
C LYS A 94 -2.99 -2.50 -7.82
N PRO A 95 -2.29 -3.57 -8.24
CA PRO A 95 -2.15 -4.77 -7.42
C PRO A 95 -1.41 -4.45 -6.12
N PHE A 96 -1.74 -5.16 -5.03
CA PHE A 96 -1.10 -4.96 -3.71
C PHE A 96 0.42 -5.16 -3.73
N ILE A 97 0.90 -6.00 -4.65
CA ILE A 97 2.33 -6.15 -4.95
C ILE A 97 2.57 -5.56 -6.33
N SER A 98 3.17 -4.38 -6.38
CA SER A 98 3.49 -3.65 -7.61
C SER A 98 4.98 -3.38 -7.69
N LEU A 99 5.73 -4.35 -8.25
CA LEU A 99 7.18 -4.24 -8.39
C LEU A 99 7.64 -2.93 -9.05
N PRO A 100 7.03 -2.45 -10.17
CA PRO A 100 7.44 -1.17 -10.78
C PRO A 100 7.34 0.02 -9.83
N ALA A 101 6.34 0.03 -8.94
CA ALA A 101 6.17 1.09 -7.95
C ALA A 101 7.18 0.99 -6.79
N PHE A 102 7.69 -0.21 -6.50
CA PHE A 102 8.62 -0.46 -5.40
C PHE A 102 10.09 -0.19 -5.77
N MET A 103 10.42 -0.18 -7.06
CA MET A 103 11.79 -0.03 -7.55
C MET A 103 12.48 1.27 -7.13
N PRO A 104 11.86 2.46 -7.17
CA PRO A 104 12.55 3.68 -6.74
C PRO A 104 13.01 3.60 -5.28
N VAL A 105 12.14 3.16 -4.37
CA VAL A 105 12.48 3.01 -2.95
C VAL A 105 13.57 1.94 -2.76
N ALA A 106 13.45 0.80 -3.46
CA ALA A 106 14.44 -0.27 -3.37
C ALA A 106 15.81 0.16 -3.90
N PHE A 107 15.85 0.92 -4.99
CA PHE A 107 17.06 1.49 -5.56
C PHE A 107 17.74 2.47 -4.58
N GLU A 108 16.99 3.41 -4.01
CA GLU A 108 17.54 4.36 -3.05
C GLU A 108 18.10 3.67 -1.80
N LEU A 109 17.38 2.69 -1.24
CA LEU A 109 17.86 1.97 -0.06
C LEU A 109 19.09 1.09 -0.35
N THR A 110 19.17 0.54 -1.57
CA THR A 110 20.35 -0.17 -2.06
C THR A 110 21.57 0.74 -2.09
N ILE A 111 21.44 1.93 -2.70
CA ILE A 111 22.54 2.90 -2.79
C ILE A 111 22.93 3.39 -1.40
N LEU A 112 21.97 3.70 -0.55
CA LEU A 112 22.23 4.19 0.81
C LEU A 112 23.04 3.18 1.62
N LEU A 113 22.61 1.91 1.69
CA LEU A 113 23.29 0.90 2.48
C LEU A 113 24.61 0.43 1.85
N ALA A 114 24.71 0.40 0.51
CA ALA A 114 25.99 0.17 -0.16
C ALA A 114 26.99 1.29 0.13
N SER A 115 26.55 2.55 0.12
CA SER A 115 27.39 3.72 0.39
C SER A 115 27.85 3.75 1.86
N PHE A 116 26.97 3.45 2.82
CA PHE A 116 27.38 3.31 4.21
C PHE A 116 28.33 2.12 4.41
N GLY A 117 28.06 0.98 3.77
CA GLY A 117 28.97 -0.17 3.79
C GLY A 117 30.35 0.17 3.24
N ALA A 118 30.42 0.93 2.14
CA ALA A 118 31.69 1.40 1.57
C ALA A 118 32.39 2.43 2.48
N PHE A 119 31.68 3.42 2.99
CA PHE A 119 32.25 4.48 3.82
C PHE A 119 32.78 3.93 5.15
N PHE A 120 31.93 3.25 5.92
CA PHE A 120 32.32 2.69 7.22
C PHE A 120 33.24 1.47 7.07
N GLY A 121 33.07 0.69 6.00
CA GLY A 121 33.97 -0.42 5.67
C GLY A 121 35.38 0.09 5.38
N MET A 122 35.53 1.18 4.61
CA MET A 122 36.84 1.78 4.34
C MET A 122 37.49 2.28 5.63
N TRP A 123 36.73 2.97 6.49
CA TRP A 123 37.22 3.43 7.79
C TRP A 123 37.70 2.26 8.66
N ALA A 124 36.88 1.22 8.79
CA ALA A 124 37.20 0.06 9.62
C ALA A 124 38.44 -0.71 9.10
N LEU A 125 38.53 -0.92 7.78
CA LEU A 125 39.67 -1.64 7.17
C LEU A 125 40.99 -0.86 7.29
N ASN A 126 40.92 0.47 7.27
CA ASN A 126 42.08 1.34 7.47
C ASN A 126 42.37 1.64 8.95
N GLY A 127 41.59 1.09 9.90
CA GLY A 127 41.76 1.33 11.33
C GLY A 127 41.46 2.78 11.75
N LEU A 128 40.55 3.46 11.03
CA LEU A 128 40.13 4.83 11.31
C LEU A 128 38.92 4.88 12.24
N PRO A 129 38.80 5.92 13.08
CA PRO A 129 39.74 7.03 13.25
C PRO A 129 40.97 6.64 14.09
N LYS A 130 42.16 6.98 13.60
CA LYS A 130 43.45 6.81 14.30
C LYS A 130 43.96 8.19 14.70
N PHE A 131 44.00 8.49 16.00
CA PHE A 131 44.34 9.83 16.52
C PHE A 131 45.84 10.06 16.73
N SER A 132 46.65 9.00 16.71
CA SER A 132 48.10 9.06 16.82
C SER A 132 48.69 8.00 15.88
N ASN A 133 49.65 8.41 15.05
CA ASN A 133 50.38 7.53 14.16
C ASN A 133 51.88 7.87 14.24
N PRO A 134 52.75 6.93 14.62
CA PRO A 134 54.20 7.13 14.78
C PRO A 134 54.92 7.80 13.61
N MET A 135 54.42 7.64 12.38
CA MET A 135 54.98 8.32 11.21
C MET A 135 55.00 9.85 11.34
N PHE A 136 54.02 10.46 12.03
CA PHE A 136 53.95 11.91 12.21
C PHE A 136 54.91 12.44 13.29
N THR A 137 55.70 11.59 13.94
CA THR A 137 56.75 12.04 14.86
C THR A 137 57.98 12.58 14.14
N ASP A 138 58.16 12.22 12.86
CA ASP A 138 59.24 12.71 12.01
C ASP A 138 58.78 13.97 11.25
N PRO A 139 59.38 15.16 11.47
CA PRO A 139 59.02 16.38 10.76
C PRO A 139 59.17 16.30 9.24
N ARG A 140 59.99 15.37 8.73
CA ARG A 140 60.11 15.16 7.28
C ARG A 140 58.86 14.53 6.69
N PHE A 141 58.12 13.76 7.49
CA PHE A 141 56.89 13.11 7.05
C PHE A 141 55.77 14.11 6.73
N ASP A 142 55.85 15.36 7.21
CA ASP A 142 54.93 16.44 6.80
C ASP A 142 54.93 16.68 5.28
N ARG A 143 56.03 16.33 4.61
CA ARG A 143 56.17 16.42 3.14
C ARG A 143 55.50 15.28 2.38
N ALA A 144 55.06 14.22 3.07
CA ALA A 144 54.40 13.06 2.44
C ALA A 144 53.07 13.44 1.76
N THR A 145 52.48 14.57 2.14
CA THR A 145 51.26 15.12 1.54
C THR A 145 51.52 16.26 0.55
N ASP A 146 52.77 16.68 0.38
CA ASP A 146 53.15 17.81 -0.50
C ASP A 146 53.94 17.31 -1.72
N ASP A 147 55.21 16.96 -1.55
CA ASP A 147 56.15 16.80 -2.66
C ASP A 147 57.05 15.54 -2.61
N THR A 148 56.95 14.71 -1.57
CA THR A 148 57.83 13.54 -1.39
C THR A 148 57.07 12.24 -1.15
N PHE A 149 57.77 11.13 -1.35
CA PHE A 149 57.23 9.79 -1.21
C PHE A 149 57.98 9.04 -0.11
N PHE A 150 57.29 8.20 0.64
CA PHE A 150 57.89 7.42 1.72
C PHE A 150 57.59 5.93 1.56
N LEU A 151 58.59 5.09 1.85
CA LEU A 151 58.43 3.64 1.99
C LEU A 151 58.75 3.25 3.42
N TYR A 152 57.88 2.45 4.02
CA TYR A 152 57.95 2.08 5.43
C TYR A 152 57.91 0.56 5.60
N VAL A 153 58.76 0.03 6.48
CA VAL A 153 58.78 -1.37 6.91
C VAL A 153 58.55 -1.41 8.42
N ASP A 154 57.52 -2.14 8.85
CA ASP A 154 57.11 -2.24 10.24
C ASP A 154 58.02 -3.18 11.05
N SER A 155 58.35 -2.79 12.29
CA SER A 155 59.17 -3.62 13.18
C SER A 155 58.52 -4.94 13.58
N LYS A 156 57.20 -5.08 13.37
CA LYS A 156 56.46 -6.32 13.59
C LYS A 156 56.56 -7.31 12.44
N ASP A 157 57.24 -6.98 11.33
CA ASP A 157 57.47 -7.95 10.26
C ASP A 157 58.35 -9.11 10.76
N GLU A 158 58.07 -10.34 10.31
CA GLU A 158 58.83 -11.52 10.75
C GLU A 158 60.29 -11.48 10.31
N ARG A 159 60.59 -10.75 9.22
CA ARG A 159 61.95 -10.58 8.67
C ARG A 159 62.60 -9.26 9.07
N PHE A 160 61.99 -8.51 9.98
CA PHE A 160 62.51 -7.20 10.36
C PHE A 160 63.87 -7.31 11.04
N ASP A 161 64.87 -6.70 10.41
CA ASP A 161 66.16 -6.36 11.01
C ASP A 161 66.46 -4.90 10.64
N GLN A 162 66.66 -4.05 11.64
CA GLN A 162 66.81 -2.61 11.43
C GLN A 162 67.97 -2.31 10.47
N ALA A 163 69.15 -2.86 10.73
CA ALA A 163 70.35 -2.62 9.91
C ALA A 163 70.16 -3.14 8.49
N GLY A 164 69.56 -4.33 8.32
CA GLY A 164 69.22 -4.90 7.02
C GLY A 164 68.23 -4.06 6.22
N VAL A 165 67.19 -3.51 6.86
CA VAL A 165 66.20 -2.64 6.21
C VAL A 165 66.81 -1.31 5.81
N GLU A 166 67.60 -0.68 6.69
CA GLU A 166 68.33 0.57 6.38
C GLU A 166 69.28 0.37 5.19
N GLN A 167 70.02 -0.74 5.17
CA GLN A 167 70.89 -1.07 4.05
C GLN A 167 70.11 -1.31 2.75
N LEU A 168 68.97 -2.01 2.83
CA LEU A 168 68.10 -2.25 1.67
C LEU A 168 67.55 -0.93 1.11
N PHE A 169 67.09 -0.02 1.97
CA PHE A 169 66.62 1.30 1.55
C PHE A 169 67.73 2.15 0.92
N ALA A 170 68.94 2.11 1.47
CA ALA A 170 70.09 2.79 0.88
C ALA A 170 70.41 2.26 -0.53
N GLN A 171 70.37 0.94 -0.73
CA GLN A 171 70.55 0.31 -2.05
C GLN A 171 69.43 0.63 -3.04
N CYS A 172 68.24 0.98 -2.55
CA CYS A 172 67.10 1.38 -3.35
C CYS A 172 67.10 2.88 -3.70
N GLY A 173 68.07 3.66 -3.21
CA GLY A 173 68.16 5.09 -3.47
C GLY A 173 67.27 5.93 -2.56
N GLY A 174 66.98 5.47 -1.33
CA GLY A 174 66.35 6.31 -0.31
C GLY A 174 67.29 7.45 0.09
N GLU A 175 66.83 8.69 0.00
CA GLU A 175 67.65 9.88 0.27
C GLU A 175 67.81 10.10 1.79
N HIS A 176 66.73 9.90 2.53
CA HIS A 176 66.71 10.04 3.99
C HIS A 176 66.07 8.82 4.60
N ILE A 177 66.86 8.07 5.38
CA ILE A 177 66.44 6.84 6.04
C ILE A 177 66.40 7.11 7.54
N ASN A 178 65.21 7.00 8.11
CA ASN A 178 64.96 7.32 9.52
C ASN A 178 64.32 6.13 10.23
N THR A 179 64.73 5.91 11.48
CA THR A 179 64.06 4.97 12.38
C THR A 179 62.84 5.66 12.98
N VAL A 180 61.67 5.04 12.81
CA VAL A 180 60.40 5.51 13.38
C VAL A 180 60.24 4.88 14.76
N VAL A 181 60.09 5.71 15.78
CA VAL A 181 59.89 5.29 17.17
C VAL A 181 58.42 5.35 17.56
N GLU A 182 57.99 4.58 18.57
CA GLU A 182 56.61 4.64 19.07
C GLU A 182 56.24 6.07 19.52
N ASP A 183 54.99 6.46 19.22
CA ASP A 183 54.44 7.77 19.57
C ASP A 183 53.74 7.70 20.93
N ASP A 184 54.19 8.54 21.86
CA ASP A 184 53.67 8.66 23.22
C ASP A 184 52.36 9.49 23.29
N SER A 185 51.89 10.01 22.15
CA SER A 185 50.69 10.83 22.07
C SER A 185 49.42 10.08 22.51
N PRO A 186 48.47 10.76 23.19
CA PRO A 186 47.28 10.11 23.71
C PRO A 186 46.40 9.56 22.57
N THR A 187 46.14 8.25 22.60
CA THR A 187 45.23 7.55 21.66
C THR A 187 43.74 7.81 21.92
N LYS A 188 43.41 8.61 22.94
CA LYS A 188 42.03 8.92 23.35
C LYS A 188 41.41 9.98 22.44
N ILE A 189 40.11 9.82 22.18
CA ILE A 189 39.33 10.81 21.42
C ILE A 189 39.40 12.16 22.12
N PRO A 190 39.80 13.25 21.44
CA PRO A 190 39.78 14.58 22.00
C PRO A 190 38.39 14.99 22.51
N ARG A 191 38.32 15.55 23.72
CA ARG A 191 37.04 15.92 24.35
C ARG A 191 36.22 16.91 23.52
N PHE A 192 36.85 17.83 22.78
CA PHE A 192 36.15 18.79 21.94
C PHE A 192 35.36 18.12 20.80
N LEU A 193 35.87 17.01 20.23
CA LEU A 193 35.16 16.25 19.21
C LEU A 193 33.91 15.58 19.80
N LEU A 194 34.03 14.99 20.99
CA LEU A 194 32.88 14.40 21.69
C LEU A 194 31.80 15.45 22.01
N ILE A 195 32.21 16.64 22.48
CA ILE A 195 31.30 17.76 22.75
C ILE A 195 30.65 18.23 21.45
N GLY A 196 31.42 18.41 20.37
CA GLY A 196 30.89 18.80 19.06
C GLY A 196 29.89 17.80 18.51
N TRP A 197 30.17 16.50 18.64
CA TRP A 197 29.26 15.43 18.22
C TRP A 197 27.98 15.42 19.05
N ALA A 198 28.09 15.54 20.38
CA ALA A 198 26.92 15.65 21.26
C ALA A 198 26.07 16.88 20.94
N MET A 199 26.68 18.02 20.64
CA MET A 199 25.97 19.24 20.21
C MET A 199 25.28 19.04 18.87
N SER A 200 25.93 18.40 17.89
CA SER A 200 25.32 18.09 16.60
C SER A 200 24.11 17.18 16.74
N VAL A 201 24.22 16.12 17.57
CA VAL A 201 23.10 15.23 17.89
C VAL A 201 21.97 16.02 18.56
N ALA A 202 22.27 16.86 19.55
CA ALA A 202 21.28 17.71 20.22
C ALA A 202 20.55 18.65 19.25
N VAL A 203 21.28 19.28 18.31
CA VAL A 203 20.70 20.14 17.27
C VAL A 203 19.84 19.34 16.31
N SER A 204 20.24 18.12 15.93
CA SER A 204 19.48 17.25 15.03
C SER A 204 18.13 16.80 15.60
N ILE A 205 17.99 16.80 16.93
CA ILE A 205 16.73 16.47 17.62
C ILE A 205 15.72 17.61 17.48
N ILE A 206 16.15 18.87 17.30
CA ILE A 206 15.23 20.03 17.23
C ILE A 206 14.23 19.89 16.07
N PRO A 207 14.63 19.62 14.80
CA PRO A 207 13.69 19.35 13.72
C PRO A 207 12.72 18.20 14.02
N LEU A 208 13.21 17.11 14.63
CA LEU A 208 12.37 15.96 14.98
C LEU A 208 11.30 16.32 16.01
N LEU A 209 11.66 17.11 17.03
CA LEU A 209 10.72 17.62 18.03
C LEU A 209 9.72 18.60 17.41
N ILE A 210 10.15 19.44 16.46
CA ILE A 210 9.24 20.33 15.72
C ILE A 210 8.22 19.49 14.93
N VAL A 211 8.66 18.45 14.22
CA VAL A 211 7.76 17.52 13.49
C VAL A 211 6.80 16.80 14.45
N ALA A 212 7.29 16.30 15.57
CA ALA A 212 6.46 15.65 16.58
C ALA A 212 5.39 16.60 17.14
N LYS A 213 5.78 17.84 17.46
CA LYS A 213 4.85 18.89 17.90
C LYS A 213 3.83 19.22 16.81
N MET A 214 4.26 19.40 15.56
CA MET A 214 3.37 19.69 14.42
C MET A 214 2.33 18.59 14.18
N ARG A 215 2.59 17.33 14.56
CA ARG A 215 1.59 16.25 14.46
C ARG A 215 0.45 16.36 15.48
N VAL A 216 0.67 17.03 16.61
CA VAL A 216 -0.30 17.12 17.71
C VAL A 216 -0.86 18.53 17.92
N THR A 217 -0.19 19.56 17.38
CA THR A 217 -0.65 20.95 17.47
C THR A 217 -1.32 21.40 16.17
N ASN A 218 -2.49 22.01 16.28
CA ASN A 218 -3.14 22.70 15.16
C ASN A 218 -2.72 24.17 15.15
N SER A 219 -2.35 24.69 13.97
CA SER A 219 -2.06 26.11 13.76
C SER A 219 -3.28 26.80 13.15
N PRO A 220 -3.68 27.99 13.62
CA PRO A 220 -4.70 28.80 12.95
C PRO A 220 -4.15 29.50 11.70
N LYS A 221 -2.83 29.50 11.49
CA LYS A 221 -2.21 30.06 10.27
C LYS A 221 -2.20 29.00 9.17
N PRO A 222 -2.51 29.37 7.92
CA PRO A 222 -2.43 28.45 6.78
C PRO A 222 -1.01 27.92 6.61
N ARG A 223 -0.88 26.72 6.02
CA ARG A 223 0.42 26.11 5.77
C ARG A 223 1.23 27.01 4.81
N PHE A 224 2.54 27.04 4.99
CA PHE A 224 3.42 27.72 4.06
C PHE A 224 3.59 26.84 2.82
N HIS A 225 3.10 27.32 1.68
CA HIS A 225 3.12 26.62 0.40
C HIS A 225 4.23 27.21 -0.47
N ILE A 226 5.31 26.45 -0.69
CA ILE A 226 6.45 26.90 -1.51
C ILE A 226 6.10 26.85 -3.00
N PHE A 227 5.38 25.80 -3.42
CA PHE A 227 4.96 25.59 -4.81
C PHE A 227 3.43 25.61 -4.89
N PHE A 228 2.88 26.83 -4.89
CA PHE A 228 1.44 27.05 -4.84
C PHE A 228 0.69 26.31 -5.97
N ASP A 229 1.27 26.24 -7.17
CA ASP A 229 0.66 25.60 -8.34
C ASP A 229 0.57 24.06 -8.23
N MET A 230 1.52 23.44 -7.50
CA MET A 230 1.51 21.98 -7.28
C MET A 230 0.64 21.58 -6.09
N ASP A 231 0.67 22.38 -5.01
CA ASP A 231 -0.17 22.14 -3.83
C ASP A 231 -1.65 22.46 -4.10
N PHE A 232 -1.90 23.43 -4.99
CA PHE A 232 -3.23 23.87 -5.39
C PHE A 232 -3.41 23.75 -6.90
N SER A 233 -3.19 22.54 -7.43
CA SER A 233 -3.64 22.25 -8.77
C SER A 233 -5.17 22.29 -8.82
N PRO A 234 -5.79 22.74 -9.94
CA PRO A 234 -7.23 22.69 -10.14
C PRO A 234 -7.70 21.23 -10.33
N ALA A 235 -7.54 20.40 -9.29
CA ALA A 235 -8.10 19.08 -9.21
C ALA A 235 -9.63 19.20 -9.03
N ARG A 236 -10.37 18.34 -9.72
CA ARG A 236 -11.81 18.23 -9.57
C ARG A 236 -12.11 16.90 -8.90
N ASP A 237 -12.79 16.94 -7.76
CA ASP A 237 -13.18 15.74 -7.02
C ASP A 237 -14.25 14.94 -7.78
N ALA A 238 -14.47 13.70 -7.34
CA ALA A 238 -15.61 12.92 -7.79
C ALA A 238 -16.91 13.73 -7.58
N GLN A 239 -17.76 13.77 -8.61
CA GLN A 239 -19.03 14.52 -8.65
C GLN A 239 -18.92 16.05 -8.84
N GLN A 240 -17.72 16.62 -8.97
CA GLN A 240 -17.58 18.02 -9.39
C GLN A 240 -17.78 18.18 -10.90
N THR A 241 -18.14 19.40 -11.31
CA THR A 241 -18.26 19.74 -12.73
C THR A 241 -16.92 20.17 -13.33
N THR A 242 -16.67 19.83 -14.59
CA THR A 242 -15.47 20.23 -15.33
C THR A 242 -15.84 20.70 -16.73
N SER A 243 -15.12 21.69 -17.25
CA SER A 243 -15.28 22.15 -18.64
C SER A 243 -14.50 21.29 -19.65
N ILE A 244 -13.69 20.34 -19.18
CA ILE A 244 -12.80 19.53 -20.02
C ILE A 244 -13.59 18.47 -20.81
N PHE A 245 -14.67 17.93 -20.24
CA PHE A 245 -15.47 16.86 -20.85
C PHE A 245 -16.87 17.37 -21.22
N ALA A 246 -17.40 16.93 -22.36
CA ALA A 246 -18.67 17.39 -22.90
C ALA A 246 -19.89 17.13 -21.98
N ASP A 247 -19.82 16.11 -21.12
CA ASP A 247 -20.86 15.79 -20.14
C ASP A 247 -20.70 16.54 -18.81
N ASN A 248 -19.72 17.45 -18.74
CA ASN A 248 -19.32 18.22 -17.58
C ASN A 248 -18.92 17.39 -16.36
N ARG A 249 -18.70 16.07 -16.47
CA ARG A 249 -18.37 15.22 -15.30
C ARG A 249 -16.88 15.19 -15.05
N ALA A 250 -16.42 15.55 -13.85
CA ALA A 250 -15.02 15.36 -13.45
C ALA A 250 -14.62 13.88 -13.41
N MET A 251 -15.54 13.01 -12.95
CA MET A 251 -15.35 11.56 -12.93
C MET A 251 -15.97 10.94 -14.18
N ARG A 252 -15.15 10.20 -14.94
CA ARG A 252 -15.63 9.44 -16.09
C ARG A 252 -16.38 8.19 -15.61
N PRO A 253 -17.63 7.95 -16.04
CA PRO A 253 -18.28 6.67 -15.80
C PRO A 253 -17.55 5.59 -16.60
N ASP A 254 -17.68 4.34 -16.16
CA ASP A 254 -17.26 3.20 -16.96
C ASP A 254 -18.01 3.22 -18.30
N VAL A 255 -17.31 2.86 -19.38
CA VAL A 255 -17.92 2.80 -20.71
C VAL A 255 -18.92 1.64 -20.72
N PRO A 256 -20.22 1.88 -21.00
CA PRO A 256 -21.23 0.83 -20.99
C PRO A 256 -20.82 -0.37 -21.84
N GLY A 257 -21.01 -1.58 -21.30
CA GLY A 257 -20.67 -2.83 -22.00
C GLY A 257 -19.18 -3.19 -22.02
N THR A 258 -18.31 -2.39 -21.40
CA THR A 258 -16.88 -2.73 -21.29
C THR A 258 -16.57 -3.44 -19.97
N ILE A 259 -15.60 -4.36 -20.01
CA ILE A 259 -15.05 -5.03 -18.83
C ILE A 259 -13.56 -4.70 -18.78
N ALA A 260 -13.07 -4.25 -17.62
CA ALA A 260 -11.66 -3.93 -17.45
C ALA A 260 -10.76 -5.14 -17.73
N ARG A 261 -9.58 -4.92 -18.33
CA ARG A 261 -8.63 -5.98 -18.65
C ARG A 261 -8.26 -6.77 -17.39
N GLY A 262 -8.43 -8.10 -17.43
CA GLY A 262 -8.20 -9.00 -16.28
C GLY A 262 -9.40 -9.14 -15.32
N GLN A 263 -10.50 -8.42 -15.53
CA GLN A 263 -11.73 -8.57 -14.75
C GLN A 263 -12.82 -9.41 -15.44
N MET A 264 -12.57 -9.90 -16.67
CA MET A 264 -13.46 -10.85 -17.32
C MET A 264 -13.37 -12.20 -16.61
N GLN A 265 -14.41 -12.56 -15.87
CA GLN A 265 -14.53 -13.84 -15.17
C GLN A 265 -15.58 -14.68 -15.89
N GLY A 266 -15.23 -15.89 -16.33
CA GLY A 266 -16.16 -16.74 -17.08
C GLY A 266 -16.45 -16.26 -18.50
N ASP A 267 -17.59 -16.65 -19.05
CA ASP A 267 -18.05 -16.26 -20.38
C ASP A 267 -18.92 -14.99 -20.36
N LEU A 268 -19.36 -14.54 -21.53
CA LEU A 268 -20.17 -13.32 -21.63
C LEU A 268 -21.55 -13.52 -20.98
N SER A 269 -22.08 -14.74 -21.00
CA SER A 269 -23.32 -15.12 -20.32
C SER A 269 -23.20 -14.99 -18.80
N PHE A 270 -22.08 -15.39 -18.21
CA PHE A 270 -21.78 -15.18 -16.79
C PHE A 270 -21.70 -13.70 -16.42
N ASN A 271 -21.17 -12.84 -17.28
CA ASN A 271 -21.01 -11.42 -16.97
C ASN A 271 -22.26 -10.57 -17.22
N THR A 272 -23.20 -11.05 -18.04
CA THR A 272 -24.38 -10.30 -18.47
C THR A 272 -25.71 -10.91 -18.00
N GLY A 273 -25.74 -12.20 -17.68
CA GLY A 273 -26.97 -12.94 -17.38
C GLY A 273 -27.75 -13.38 -18.61
N ILE A 274 -27.20 -13.27 -19.83
CA ILE A 274 -27.91 -13.53 -21.11
C ILE A 274 -27.40 -14.84 -21.75
N GLU A 275 -28.31 -15.76 -22.10
CA GLU A 275 -27.98 -17.13 -22.53
C GLU A 275 -27.26 -17.20 -23.90
N LYS A 276 -27.54 -16.28 -24.83
CA LYS A 276 -27.06 -16.37 -26.23
C LYS A 276 -25.84 -15.54 -26.60
N LEU A 277 -25.33 -14.69 -25.70
CA LEU A 277 -24.12 -13.89 -25.96
C LEU A 277 -22.83 -14.73 -25.99
N GLY A 278 -22.84 -15.95 -25.42
CA GLY A 278 -21.73 -16.90 -25.50
C GLY A 278 -21.64 -17.69 -26.82
N ARG A 279 -22.71 -17.74 -27.64
CA ARG A 279 -22.72 -18.48 -28.92
C ARG A 279 -22.32 -17.64 -30.13
N THR A 280 -22.38 -16.32 -30.05
CA THR A 280 -21.86 -15.39 -31.07
C THR A 280 -20.38 -15.05 -30.83
N ALA A 281 -19.56 -16.07 -30.68
CA ALA A 281 -18.11 -15.94 -30.78
C ALA A 281 -17.68 -15.91 -32.26
N GLY A 282 -18.24 -14.97 -33.03
CA GLY A 282 -17.69 -14.58 -34.33
C GLY A 282 -16.35 -13.86 -34.13
N SER A 283 -15.43 -14.00 -35.09
CA SER A 283 -14.10 -13.39 -35.09
C SER A 283 -14.15 -11.90 -34.73
N SER A 284 -13.14 -11.43 -33.98
CA SER A 284 -13.02 -10.06 -33.46
C SER A 284 -13.34 -8.96 -34.47
N ASP A 285 -13.14 -9.21 -35.77
CA ASP A 285 -13.37 -8.24 -36.84
C ASP A 285 -14.84 -7.86 -37.01
N THR A 286 -15.79 -8.76 -36.69
CA THR A 286 -17.23 -8.46 -36.77
C THR A 286 -17.75 -7.62 -35.60
N ARG A 287 -17.01 -7.55 -34.47
CA ARG A 287 -17.44 -6.82 -33.26
C ARG A 287 -17.27 -5.30 -33.38
N LEU A 288 -16.31 -4.84 -34.17
CA LEU A 288 -16.06 -3.41 -34.37
C LEU A 288 -17.06 -2.75 -35.33
N VAL A 289 -17.61 -3.52 -36.27
CA VAL A 289 -18.51 -3.00 -37.31
C VAL A 289 -19.96 -2.84 -36.81
N ALA A 290 -20.43 -3.68 -35.89
CA ALA A 290 -21.80 -3.59 -35.36
C ALA A 290 -22.03 -2.41 -34.39
N ALA A 291 -20.95 -1.80 -33.87
CA ALA A 291 -21.02 -0.65 -32.96
C ALA A 291 -21.09 0.71 -33.68
N TYR A 292 -20.96 0.71 -35.01
CA TYR A 292 -21.16 1.90 -35.85
C TYR A 292 -22.46 1.71 -36.62
N PRO A 293 -23.57 2.41 -36.27
CA PRO A 293 -24.66 2.51 -37.21
C PRO A 293 -24.12 3.33 -38.39
N GLY A 294 -23.92 2.67 -39.53
CA GLY A 294 -23.79 3.37 -40.80
C GLY A 294 -25.02 4.24 -41.04
N PRO A 295 -24.93 5.27 -41.90
CA PRO A 295 -26.08 6.12 -42.21
C PRO A 295 -27.24 5.22 -42.64
N ALA A 296 -28.40 5.44 -42.02
CA ALA A 296 -29.61 4.66 -42.24
C ALA A 296 -29.92 4.61 -43.74
N GLU A 297 -29.92 3.41 -44.31
CA GLU A 297 -30.57 3.18 -45.61
C GLU A 297 -32.05 2.98 -45.34
N ASP A 298 -32.84 3.91 -45.87
CA ASP A 298 -34.29 3.94 -45.79
C ASP A 298 -34.87 2.79 -46.62
N THR A 299 -35.07 1.62 -46.01
CA THR A 299 -35.90 0.58 -46.64
C THR A 299 -37.37 0.87 -46.37
N GLU A 300 -38.06 1.35 -47.40
CA GLU A 300 -39.51 1.56 -47.44
C GLU A 300 -40.28 0.30 -47.01
N ALA A 301 -41.15 0.46 -46.02
CA ALA A 301 -42.09 -0.56 -45.58
C ALA A 301 -43.37 -0.52 -46.43
N THR A 302 -43.66 -1.60 -47.15
CA THR A 302 -44.97 -1.86 -47.78
C THR A 302 -46.05 -2.06 -46.71
N PRO A 303 -47.25 -1.44 -46.83
CA PRO A 303 -48.32 -1.59 -45.85
C PRO A 303 -49.24 -2.76 -46.22
N GLY A 304 -49.43 -3.69 -45.28
CA GLY A 304 -50.36 -4.80 -45.42
C GLY A 304 -50.45 -5.63 -44.15
N ASP A 305 -51.22 -5.17 -43.18
CA ASP A 305 -52.41 -5.81 -42.61
C ASP A 305 -52.61 -5.37 -41.16
N SER A 306 -53.80 -4.86 -40.89
CA SER A 306 -54.23 -4.34 -39.60
C SER A 306 -54.62 -5.48 -38.69
N ASP A 307 -53.84 -5.74 -37.63
CA ASP A 307 -54.32 -6.47 -36.46
C ASP A 307 -53.56 -6.05 -35.19
N VAL A 308 -54.33 -5.56 -34.21
CA VAL A 308 -54.04 -5.33 -32.78
C VAL A 308 -52.61 -4.86 -32.44
N VAL A 309 -52.47 -3.56 -32.19
CA VAL A 309 -51.23 -2.97 -31.63
C VAL A 309 -51.03 -3.48 -30.18
N SER A 310 -50.37 -4.63 -30.03
CA SER A 310 -49.75 -5.01 -28.76
C SER A 310 -48.60 -4.03 -28.50
N GLN A 311 -48.59 -3.38 -27.33
CA GLN A 311 -47.47 -2.55 -26.88
C GLN A 311 -46.14 -3.28 -27.14
N PRO A 312 -45.12 -2.62 -27.71
CA PRO A 312 -43.83 -3.26 -27.95
C PRO A 312 -43.28 -3.76 -26.60
N LYS A 313 -43.08 -5.07 -26.49
CA LYS A 313 -42.53 -5.70 -25.28
C LYS A 313 -41.18 -5.07 -24.94
N SER A 314 -40.93 -4.82 -23.66
CA SER A 314 -39.67 -4.21 -23.24
C SER A 314 -38.47 -5.10 -23.58
N VAL A 315 -37.29 -4.52 -23.78
CA VAL A 315 -36.04 -5.29 -23.99
C VAL A 315 -35.82 -6.32 -22.87
N MET A 316 -36.24 -5.99 -21.64
CA MET A 316 -36.17 -6.90 -20.50
C MET A 316 -37.09 -8.12 -20.61
N ASP A 317 -38.13 -8.06 -21.44
CA ASP A 317 -39.10 -9.14 -21.65
C ASP A 317 -38.84 -9.92 -22.94
N THR A 318 -38.08 -9.36 -23.88
CA THR A 318 -37.68 -10.03 -25.13
C THR A 318 -36.29 -10.66 -25.05
N THR A 319 -35.46 -10.30 -24.07
CA THR A 319 -34.11 -10.83 -23.90
C THR A 319 -34.14 -12.28 -23.40
N ASP A 320 -33.27 -13.11 -23.99
CA ASP A 320 -33.10 -14.52 -23.62
C ASP A 320 -32.18 -14.64 -22.40
N TRP A 321 -32.76 -14.57 -21.21
CA TRP A 321 -32.04 -14.60 -19.94
C TRP A 321 -31.60 -16.01 -19.56
N LEU A 322 -30.43 -16.13 -18.91
CA LEU A 322 -30.05 -17.35 -18.21
C LEU A 322 -31.13 -17.72 -17.20
N LYS A 323 -31.65 -18.94 -17.33
CA LYS A 323 -32.72 -19.45 -16.48
C LYS A 323 -32.26 -19.66 -15.04
N GLU A 324 -31.08 -20.23 -14.88
CA GLU A 324 -30.53 -20.64 -13.60
C GLU A 324 -29.17 -19.98 -13.33
N ASN A 325 -28.86 -19.84 -12.04
CA ASN A 325 -27.56 -19.39 -11.58
C ASN A 325 -26.45 -20.35 -12.08
N PRO A 326 -25.44 -19.87 -12.82
CA PRO A 326 -24.36 -20.70 -13.34
C PRO A 326 -23.37 -21.17 -12.26
N MET A 327 -23.50 -20.68 -11.03
CA MET A 327 -22.62 -21.05 -9.91
C MET A 327 -23.19 -22.21 -9.09
N PRO A 328 -22.34 -23.12 -8.58
CA PRO A 328 -22.80 -24.18 -7.67
C PRO A 328 -23.32 -23.57 -6.37
N VAL A 329 -24.61 -23.78 -6.08
CA VAL A 329 -25.26 -23.28 -4.86
C VAL A 329 -24.82 -24.12 -3.67
N ASN A 330 -23.98 -23.54 -2.81
CA ASN A 330 -23.49 -24.14 -1.58
C ASN A 330 -23.52 -23.13 -0.41
N ALA A 331 -23.25 -23.60 0.81
CA ALA A 331 -23.30 -22.77 2.01
C ALA A 331 -22.37 -21.54 1.94
N ALA A 332 -21.18 -21.69 1.36
CA ALA A 332 -20.25 -20.58 1.20
C ALA A 332 -20.78 -19.51 0.23
N LEU A 333 -21.42 -19.91 -0.88
CA LEU A 333 -22.06 -18.99 -1.82
C LEU A 333 -23.22 -18.25 -1.16
N LEU A 334 -24.06 -18.96 -0.40
CA LEU A 334 -25.20 -18.37 0.30
C LEU A 334 -24.75 -17.40 1.39
N ALA A 335 -23.73 -17.76 2.18
CA ALA A 335 -23.16 -16.85 3.18
C ALA A 335 -22.58 -15.59 2.53
N LYS A 336 -21.88 -15.74 1.39
CA LYS A 336 -21.38 -14.59 0.63
C LYS A 336 -22.52 -13.73 0.08
N GLY A 337 -23.57 -14.36 -0.45
CA GLY A 337 -24.76 -13.68 -0.92
C GLY A 337 -25.48 -12.91 0.17
N GLN A 338 -25.61 -13.49 1.37
CA GLN A 338 -26.19 -12.85 2.56
C GLN A 338 -25.39 -11.61 2.96
N GLU A 339 -24.06 -11.73 3.06
CA GLU A 339 -23.17 -10.62 3.39
C GLU A 339 -23.35 -9.46 2.38
N GLN A 340 -23.26 -9.75 1.09
CA GLN A 340 -23.35 -8.75 0.02
C GLN A 340 -24.74 -8.12 -0.05
N PHE A 341 -25.80 -8.91 0.09
CA PHE A 341 -27.17 -8.40 0.17
C PHE A 341 -27.36 -7.51 1.39
N GLY A 342 -26.82 -7.89 2.54
CA GLY A 342 -26.81 -7.10 3.78
C GLY A 342 -26.18 -5.73 3.57
N ILE A 343 -25.05 -5.66 2.85
CA ILE A 343 -24.32 -4.42 2.57
C ILE A 343 -25.06 -3.53 1.57
N TYR A 344 -25.48 -4.08 0.42
CA TYR A 344 -25.91 -3.26 -0.72
C TYR A 344 -27.42 -3.18 -0.93
N CYS A 345 -28.16 -4.23 -0.56
CA CYS A 345 -29.56 -4.40 -0.94
C CYS A 345 -30.53 -4.17 0.23
N SER A 346 -30.14 -4.57 1.44
CA SER A 346 -31.01 -4.54 2.64
C SER A 346 -31.48 -3.14 3.00
N VAL A 347 -30.70 -2.11 2.67
CA VAL A 347 -31.04 -0.71 2.94
C VAL A 347 -32.30 -0.25 2.22
N CYS A 348 -32.62 -0.86 1.07
CA CYS A 348 -33.84 -0.63 0.31
C CYS A 348 -34.85 -1.77 0.46
N HIS A 349 -34.40 -3.02 0.33
CA HIS A 349 -35.29 -4.19 0.32
C HIS A 349 -35.56 -4.79 1.71
N GLY A 350 -34.92 -4.31 2.78
CA GLY A 350 -35.00 -4.89 4.12
C GLY A 350 -34.15 -6.16 4.25
N LEU A 351 -33.81 -6.55 5.48
CA LEU A 351 -32.99 -7.76 5.74
C LEU A 351 -33.68 -9.05 5.27
N ASN A 352 -35.02 -9.08 5.33
CA ASN A 352 -35.82 -10.20 4.86
C ASN A 352 -36.26 -10.07 3.40
N GLY A 353 -35.91 -9.00 2.68
CA GLY A 353 -36.35 -8.78 1.29
C GLY A 353 -37.79 -8.26 1.14
N GLY A 354 -38.47 -7.85 2.22
CA GLY A 354 -39.86 -7.39 2.19
C GLY A 354 -40.12 -6.01 1.57
N GLY A 355 -39.10 -5.30 1.10
CA GLY A 355 -39.24 -3.95 0.54
C GLY A 355 -39.34 -2.85 1.62
N ASN A 356 -39.06 -3.17 2.88
CA ASN A 356 -39.21 -2.28 4.03
C ASN A 356 -37.87 -1.73 4.55
N GLY A 357 -36.86 -1.58 3.68
CA GLY A 357 -35.56 -1.04 4.06
C GLY A 357 -35.64 0.42 4.52
N LEU A 358 -34.63 0.84 5.29
CA LEU A 358 -34.58 2.17 5.93
C LEU A 358 -34.74 3.33 4.94
N ILE A 359 -34.20 3.20 3.72
CA ILE A 359 -34.36 4.21 2.67
C ILE A 359 -35.82 4.34 2.25
N ASN A 360 -36.52 3.22 2.06
CA ASN A 360 -37.94 3.24 1.70
C ASN A 360 -38.79 3.85 2.82
N GLN A 361 -38.55 3.44 4.08
CA GLN A 361 -39.27 4.00 5.24
C GLN A 361 -39.08 5.52 5.34
N ARG A 362 -37.84 6.01 5.17
CA ARG A 362 -37.54 7.45 5.19
C ARG A 362 -38.20 8.18 4.03
N ALA A 363 -38.15 7.64 2.81
CA ALA A 363 -38.75 8.26 1.63
C ALA A 363 -40.28 8.37 1.76
N GLN A 364 -40.94 7.34 2.31
CA GLN A 364 -42.37 7.36 2.62
C GLN A 364 -42.70 8.42 3.68
N LYS A 365 -41.93 8.49 4.78
CA LYS A 365 -42.11 9.50 5.83
C LYS A 365 -41.98 10.94 5.30
N LEU A 366 -41.09 11.15 4.33
CA LEU A 366 -40.88 12.45 3.69
C LEU A 366 -41.87 12.74 2.55
N MET A 367 -42.80 11.84 2.26
CA MET A 367 -43.79 11.96 1.17
C MET A 367 -43.16 12.38 -0.17
N GLN A 368 -42.02 11.78 -0.53
CA GLN A 368 -41.33 12.13 -1.77
C GLN A 368 -42.14 11.73 -3.01
N SER A 369 -42.62 12.72 -3.76
CA SER A 369 -43.52 12.52 -4.91
C SER A 369 -42.93 11.71 -6.08
N THR A 370 -41.60 11.63 -6.18
CA THR A 370 -40.91 10.90 -7.27
C THR A 370 -40.39 9.53 -6.83
N TRP A 371 -40.63 9.12 -5.58
CA TRP A 371 -40.15 7.86 -5.04
C TRP A 371 -40.99 6.69 -5.54
N ILE A 372 -40.33 5.63 -6.01
CA ILE A 372 -40.97 4.37 -6.36
C ILE A 372 -40.52 3.35 -5.32
N PRO A 373 -41.44 2.81 -4.50
CA PRO A 373 -41.09 1.81 -3.49
C PRO A 373 -40.38 0.60 -4.11
N PRO A 374 -39.33 0.07 -3.45
CA PRO A 374 -38.70 -1.16 -3.87
C PRO A 374 -39.72 -2.31 -3.79
N SER A 375 -39.71 -3.19 -4.78
CA SER A 375 -40.56 -4.38 -4.76
C SER A 375 -40.19 -5.30 -3.59
N SER A 376 -41.20 -5.89 -2.96
CA SER A 376 -40.97 -7.05 -2.09
C SER A 376 -40.46 -8.20 -2.95
N LEU A 377 -39.34 -8.79 -2.56
CA LEU A 377 -38.71 -9.90 -3.29
C LEU A 377 -39.51 -11.20 -3.17
N HIS A 378 -40.54 -11.20 -2.33
CA HIS A 378 -41.49 -12.31 -2.12
C HIS A 378 -42.72 -12.24 -3.01
N GLN A 379 -42.79 -11.28 -3.93
CA GLN A 379 -43.88 -11.25 -4.91
C GLN A 379 -43.75 -12.42 -5.89
N ASP A 380 -44.84 -13.14 -6.15
CA ASP A 380 -44.88 -14.31 -7.04
C ASP A 380 -44.26 -14.05 -8.43
N ILE A 381 -44.40 -12.82 -8.95
CA ILE A 381 -43.85 -12.43 -10.25
C ILE A 381 -42.31 -12.39 -10.29
N LEU A 382 -41.64 -12.45 -9.14
CA LEU A 382 -40.18 -12.40 -9.00
C LEU A 382 -39.56 -13.77 -8.71
N TYR A 383 -40.35 -14.85 -8.63
CA TYR A 383 -39.84 -16.21 -8.44
C TYR A 383 -39.21 -16.75 -9.75
N SER A 384 -38.38 -17.78 -9.63
CA SER A 384 -37.53 -18.26 -10.73
C SER A 384 -38.28 -18.74 -11.97
N ASP A 385 -39.54 -19.15 -11.82
CA ASP A 385 -40.42 -19.58 -12.91
C ASP A 385 -40.83 -18.44 -13.85
N LYS A 386 -41.05 -17.24 -13.30
CA LYS A 386 -41.49 -16.04 -14.04
C LYS A 386 -40.36 -15.03 -14.24
N TYR A 387 -39.36 -15.06 -13.37
CA TYR A 387 -38.24 -14.13 -13.35
C TYR A 387 -36.93 -14.90 -13.32
N PRO A 388 -36.33 -15.21 -14.48
CA PRO A 388 -35.08 -15.94 -14.59
C PRO A 388 -33.93 -15.36 -13.76
N ASP A 389 -33.00 -16.19 -13.31
CA ASP A 389 -31.86 -15.77 -12.50
C ASP A 389 -30.97 -14.73 -13.23
N GLY A 390 -30.81 -14.87 -14.54
CA GLY A 390 -30.11 -13.91 -15.39
C GLY A 390 -30.79 -12.54 -15.46
N LYS A 391 -32.14 -12.50 -15.42
CA LYS A 391 -32.90 -11.25 -15.36
C LYS A 391 -32.71 -10.54 -14.02
N LEU A 392 -32.62 -11.31 -12.92
CA LEU A 392 -32.33 -10.78 -11.60
C LEU A 392 -30.90 -10.25 -11.49
N PHE A 393 -29.94 -11.00 -12.04
CA PHE A 393 -28.55 -10.57 -12.17
C PHE A 393 -28.42 -9.25 -12.95
N SER A 394 -29.11 -9.14 -14.10
CA SER A 394 -29.11 -7.92 -14.92
C SER A 394 -29.74 -6.75 -14.19
N THR A 395 -30.81 -6.99 -13.42
CA THR A 395 -31.45 -5.95 -12.60
C THR A 395 -30.51 -5.40 -11.53
N ILE A 396 -29.73 -6.26 -10.87
CA ILE A 396 -28.70 -5.82 -9.91
C ILE A 396 -27.59 -5.05 -10.65
N THR A 397 -27.19 -5.53 -11.82
CA THR A 397 -26.09 -4.96 -12.61
C THR A 397 -26.43 -3.57 -13.13
N ASN A 398 -27.57 -3.43 -13.80
CA ASN A 398 -27.96 -2.24 -14.57
C ASN A 398 -28.95 -1.33 -13.83
N GLY A 399 -29.56 -1.83 -12.75
CA GLY A 399 -30.63 -1.12 -12.06
C GLY A 399 -31.98 -1.25 -12.76
N ILE A 400 -33.03 -0.80 -12.10
CA ILE A 400 -34.38 -0.73 -12.66
C ILE A 400 -35.18 0.39 -11.98
N ARG A 401 -35.84 1.25 -12.78
CA ARG A 401 -36.60 2.40 -12.26
C ARG A 401 -35.72 3.31 -11.38
N LYS A 402 -35.99 3.38 -10.07
CA LYS A 402 -35.24 4.16 -9.08
C LYS A 402 -34.16 3.34 -8.36
N MET A 403 -34.08 2.04 -8.62
CA MET A 403 -32.98 1.20 -8.13
C MET A 403 -31.74 1.48 -8.98
N PRO A 404 -30.61 1.92 -8.39
CA PRO A 404 -29.37 2.14 -9.11
C PRO A 404 -28.78 0.81 -9.60
N GLY A 405 -27.95 0.87 -10.64
CA GLY A 405 -27.13 -0.25 -11.06
C GLY A 405 -25.89 -0.39 -10.18
N TYR A 406 -25.56 -1.63 -9.79
CA TYR A 406 -24.45 -1.96 -8.90
C TYR A 406 -23.25 -2.56 -9.64
N ALA A 407 -23.19 -2.44 -10.97
CA ALA A 407 -22.14 -3.02 -11.80
C ALA A 407 -20.71 -2.67 -11.35
N SER A 408 -20.50 -1.41 -10.95
CA SER A 408 -19.21 -0.86 -10.53
C SER A 408 -18.85 -1.15 -9.07
N GLN A 409 -19.84 -1.54 -8.24
CA GLN A 409 -19.67 -1.72 -6.80
C GLN A 409 -19.60 -3.20 -6.40
N ILE A 410 -20.32 -4.08 -7.10
CA ILE A 410 -20.45 -5.50 -6.75
C ILE A 410 -19.92 -6.33 -7.92
N LYS A 411 -18.97 -7.24 -7.69
CA LYS A 411 -18.39 -8.08 -8.76
C LYS A 411 -19.44 -9.05 -9.33
N ALA A 412 -19.29 -9.50 -10.57
CA ALA A 412 -20.23 -10.44 -11.20
C ALA A 412 -20.47 -11.70 -10.35
N LYS A 413 -19.41 -12.33 -9.81
CA LYS A 413 -19.53 -13.47 -8.90
C LYS A 413 -20.37 -13.17 -7.65
N ASP A 414 -20.18 -11.98 -7.07
CA ASP A 414 -20.91 -11.56 -5.87
C ASP A 414 -22.37 -11.22 -6.21
N ARG A 415 -22.65 -10.67 -7.40
CA ARG A 415 -24.03 -10.49 -7.90
C ARG A 415 -24.75 -11.83 -8.07
N TRP A 416 -24.08 -12.85 -8.60
CA TRP A 416 -24.63 -14.22 -8.63
C TRP A 416 -24.83 -14.83 -7.24
N ALA A 417 -23.95 -14.52 -6.28
CA ALA A 417 -24.15 -14.92 -4.88
C ALA A 417 -25.40 -14.24 -4.28
N ILE A 418 -25.62 -12.95 -4.56
CA ILE A 418 -26.84 -12.23 -4.16
C ILE A 418 -28.07 -12.88 -4.79
N VAL A 419 -28.04 -13.22 -6.09
CA VAL A 419 -29.15 -13.94 -6.75
C VAL A 419 -29.47 -15.24 -6.01
N ALA A 420 -28.47 -16.05 -5.67
CA ALA A 420 -28.68 -17.28 -4.89
C ALA A 420 -29.31 -17.00 -3.52
N TYR A 421 -28.88 -15.94 -2.83
CA TYR A 421 -29.45 -15.55 -1.54
C TYR A 421 -30.89 -15.02 -1.65
N VAL A 422 -31.22 -14.27 -2.70
CA VAL A 422 -32.61 -13.84 -2.98
C VAL A 422 -33.51 -15.06 -3.17
N ARG A 423 -33.03 -16.10 -3.88
CA ARG A 423 -33.77 -17.38 -3.98
C ARG A 423 -33.93 -18.08 -2.63
N ALA A 424 -32.93 -18.00 -1.76
CA ALA A 424 -33.04 -18.53 -0.41
C ALA A 424 -34.09 -17.76 0.43
N LEU A 425 -34.14 -16.43 0.33
CA LEU A 425 -35.16 -15.60 0.98
C LEU A 425 -36.58 -15.93 0.50
N GLN A 426 -36.74 -16.14 -0.81
CA GLN A 426 -38.03 -16.56 -1.40
C GLN A 426 -38.45 -17.94 -0.87
N LYS A 427 -37.52 -18.91 -0.85
CA LYS A 427 -37.78 -20.24 -0.30
C LYS A 427 -38.07 -20.21 1.21
N SER A 428 -37.47 -19.29 1.97
CA SER A 428 -37.67 -19.22 3.41
C SER A 428 -39.10 -18.85 3.81
N GLN A 429 -39.88 -18.22 2.93
CA GLN A 429 -41.28 -17.87 3.22
C GLN A 429 -42.22 -19.08 3.27
N SER A 430 -41.83 -20.18 2.61
CA SER A 430 -42.61 -21.41 2.50
C SER A 430 -41.85 -22.64 3.02
N ALA A 431 -40.78 -22.41 3.79
CA ALA A 431 -39.97 -23.49 4.33
C ALA A 431 -40.73 -24.24 5.44
N THR A 432 -40.89 -25.55 5.28
CA THR A 432 -41.46 -26.43 6.30
C THR A 432 -40.36 -27.19 7.03
N ILE A 433 -40.65 -27.67 8.25
CA ILE A 433 -39.71 -28.47 9.06
C ILE A 433 -39.25 -29.76 8.35
N ASP A 434 -40.04 -30.24 7.38
CA ASP A 434 -39.72 -31.41 6.58
C ASP A 434 -38.47 -31.23 5.71
N LEU A 435 -38.18 -29.98 5.30
CA LEU A 435 -36.98 -29.62 4.53
C LEU A 435 -35.71 -29.67 5.38
N VAL A 436 -35.82 -29.72 6.72
CA VAL A 436 -34.69 -29.80 7.63
C VAL A 436 -34.25 -31.27 7.76
N PRO A 437 -32.95 -31.59 7.57
CA PRO A 437 -32.43 -32.93 7.79
C PRO A 437 -32.78 -33.46 9.19
N ALA A 438 -33.11 -34.75 9.29
CA ALA A 438 -33.63 -35.34 10.53
C ALA A 438 -32.74 -35.12 11.77
N GLY A 439 -31.41 -35.07 11.60
CA GLY A 439 -30.46 -34.82 12.68
C GLY A 439 -30.45 -33.38 13.21
N GLN A 440 -31.05 -32.42 12.50
CA GLN A 440 -31.08 -31.00 12.88
C GLN A 440 -32.47 -30.52 13.35
N ARG A 441 -33.53 -31.31 13.13
CA ARG A 441 -34.92 -30.92 13.45
C ARG A 441 -35.11 -30.50 14.90
N LYS A 442 -34.62 -31.31 15.86
CA LYS A 442 -34.73 -31.01 17.30
C LYS A 442 -34.08 -29.69 17.69
N GLN A 443 -32.94 -29.36 17.07
CA GLN A 443 -32.25 -28.10 17.34
C GLN A 443 -33.07 -26.92 16.80
N ILE A 444 -33.54 -27.02 15.56
CA ILE A 444 -34.34 -25.97 14.92
C ILE A 444 -35.68 -25.77 15.64
N GLU A 445 -36.34 -26.83 16.11
CA GLU A 445 -37.57 -26.75 16.92
C GLU A 445 -37.32 -26.02 18.25
N ALA A 446 -36.18 -26.27 18.90
CA ALA A 446 -35.80 -25.56 20.12
C ALA A 446 -35.51 -24.07 19.86
N GLU A 447 -34.78 -23.75 18.79
CA GLU A 447 -34.52 -22.38 18.36
C GLU A 447 -35.83 -21.65 17.98
N GLN A 448 -36.76 -22.32 17.30
CA GLN A 448 -38.09 -21.79 16.98
C GLN A 448 -38.87 -21.43 18.26
N ALA A 449 -38.94 -22.33 19.23
CA ALA A 449 -39.62 -22.08 20.50
C ALA A 449 -38.98 -20.91 21.28
N GLU A 450 -37.65 -20.79 21.23
CA GLU A 450 -36.93 -19.67 21.86
C GLU A 450 -37.27 -18.33 21.17
N VAL A 451 -37.26 -18.31 19.83
CA VAL A 451 -37.60 -17.11 19.05
C VAL A 451 -39.07 -16.72 19.25
N GLU A 452 -40.00 -17.67 19.24
CA GLU A 452 -41.43 -17.41 19.50
C GLU A 452 -41.63 -16.81 20.89
N LYS A 453 -40.96 -17.36 21.90
CA LYS A 453 -40.98 -16.81 23.25
C LYS A 453 -40.45 -15.37 23.27
N ARG A 454 -39.29 -15.12 22.66
CA ARG A 454 -38.70 -13.77 22.60
C ARG A 454 -39.62 -12.77 21.91
N LEU A 455 -40.21 -13.14 20.77
CA LEU A 455 -41.13 -12.28 20.03
C LEU A 455 -42.40 -11.98 20.84
N LYS A 456 -42.90 -12.96 21.61
CA LYS A 456 -44.02 -12.76 22.52
C LYS A 456 -43.67 -11.79 23.65
N ASP A 457 -42.51 -11.97 24.26
CA ASP A 457 -42.01 -11.09 25.32
C ASP A 457 -41.82 -9.64 24.81
N GLU A 458 -41.27 -9.47 23.60
CA GLU A 458 -41.12 -8.16 22.93
C GLU A 458 -42.47 -7.52 22.60
N ALA A 459 -43.43 -8.30 22.10
CA ALA A 459 -44.79 -7.81 21.79
C ALA A 459 -45.54 -7.38 23.06
N ASP A 460 -45.43 -8.16 24.14
CA ASP A 460 -46.04 -7.83 25.42
C ASP A 460 -45.39 -6.58 26.05
N ALA A 461 -44.08 -6.40 25.90
CA ALA A 461 -43.38 -5.20 26.33
C ALA A 461 -43.79 -3.96 25.51
N ALA A 462 -43.89 -4.07 24.18
CA ALA A 462 -44.33 -2.98 23.31
C ALA A 462 -45.76 -2.53 23.63
N LYS A 463 -46.68 -3.48 23.87
CA LYS A 463 -48.06 -3.17 24.31
C LYS A 463 -48.09 -2.41 25.64
N LYS A 464 -47.30 -2.83 26.63
CA LYS A 464 -47.21 -2.10 27.90
C LYS A 464 -46.69 -0.68 27.72
N GLN A 465 -45.69 -0.48 26.87
CA GLN A 465 -45.17 0.86 26.55
C GLN A 465 -46.20 1.73 25.83
N GLU A 466 -46.98 1.17 24.91
CA GLU A 466 -48.07 1.90 24.25
C GLU A 466 -49.20 2.26 25.23
N GLU A 467 -49.56 1.36 26.14
CA GLU A 467 -50.55 1.61 27.20
C GLU A 467 -50.08 2.68 28.20
N GLU A 468 -48.81 2.64 28.60
CA GLU A 468 -48.20 3.68 29.46
C GLU A 468 -48.12 5.03 28.75
N ALA A 469 -47.72 5.05 27.48
CA ALA A 469 -47.70 6.27 26.67
C ALA A 469 -49.10 6.85 26.46
N ALA A 470 -50.12 6.00 26.27
CA ALA A 470 -51.52 6.41 26.15
C ALA A 470 -52.05 6.98 27.47
N LYS A 471 -51.76 6.35 28.61
CA LYS A 471 -52.12 6.87 29.94
C LYS A 471 -51.47 8.23 30.20
N LYS A 472 -50.18 8.35 29.92
CA LYS A 472 -49.44 9.61 30.11
C LYS A 472 -50.00 10.73 29.22
N LYS A 473 -50.42 10.41 28.00
CA LYS A 473 -51.08 11.36 27.10
C LYS A 473 -52.47 11.77 27.61
N GLN A 474 -53.23 10.84 28.20
CA GLN A 474 -54.52 11.14 28.84
C GLN A 474 -54.35 12.01 30.10
N GLU A 475 -53.32 11.77 30.91
CA GLU A 475 -52.99 12.61 32.08
C GLU A 475 -52.54 14.02 31.66
N GLU A 476 -51.75 14.16 30.59
CA GLU A 476 -51.37 15.47 30.02
C GLU A 476 -52.57 16.22 29.40
N GLU A 477 -53.54 15.51 28.79
CA GLU A 477 -54.78 16.11 28.28
C GLU A 477 -55.74 16.50 29.41
N ALA A 478 -55.82 15.72 30.50
CA ALA A 478 -56.60 16.06 31.68
C ALA A 478 -56.04 17.29 32.41
N ALA A 479 -54.72 17.37 32.60
CA ALA A 479 -54.07 18.52 33.22
C ALA A 479 -54.26 19.83 32.43
N LYS A 480 -54.30 19.74 31.09
CA LYS A 480 -54.60 20.89 30.23
C LYS A 480 -56.05 21.34 30.28
N ASN A 481 -56.99 20.43 30.54
CA ASN A 481 -58.40 20.77 30.70
C ASN A 481 -58.69 21.38 32.08
N ASP A 482 -58.01 20.93 33.13
CA ASP A 482 -58.11 21.53 34.47
C ASP A 482 -57.54 22.97 34.48
N GLU A 483 -56.42 23.24 33.79
CA GLU A 483 -55.89 24.61 33.58
C GLU A 483 -56.84 25.52 32.76
N ALA A 484 -57.72 24.94 31.93
CA ALA A 484 -58.70 25.71 31.16
C ALA A 484 -59.98 26.02 31.97
N SER A 485 -60.36 25.18 32.94
CA SER A 485 -61.52 25.43 33.82
C SER A 485 -61.26 26.43 34.96
N ASP A 486 -59.99 26.63 35.35
CA ASP A 486 -59.61 27.61 36.38
C ASP A 486 -59.54 29.07 35.85
N ASN A 487 -59.85 29.28 34.56
CA ASN A 487 -59.80 30.60 33.90
C ASN A 487 -61.18 31.17 33.53
N GLU A 488 -62.28 30.58 34.00
CA GLU A 488 -63.62 31.18 33.92
C GLU A 488 -63.98 31.90 35.23
N ASP A 489 -63.55 33.16 35.34
CA ASP A 489 -64.06 34.11 36.33
C ASP A 489 -65.50 34.55 35.95
N PRO A 490 -66.46 34.65 36.90
CA PRO A 490 -67.85 34.94 36.60
C PRO A 490 -68.03 36.44 36.35
N ALA A 491 -68.19 36.84 35.09
CA ALA A 491 -68.58 38.21 34.74
C ALA A 491 -70.10 38.38 34.88
N THR A 492 -70.45 39.24 35.84
CA THR A 492 -71.71 39.97 36.04
C THR A 492 -72.25 40.70 34.82
#